data_AF-A0A800HB31-F1
#
_entry.id   AF-A0A800HB31-F1
#
_cell.length_a   1.000
_cell.length_b   1.000
_cell.length_c   1.000
_cell.angle_alpha   90.00
_cell.angle_beta   90.00
_cell.angle_gamma   90.00
#
_symmetry.space_group_name_H-M   'P 1'
#
loop_
_entity.id
_entity.type
_entity.pdbx_description
1 polymer ?
#
loop_
_entity_poly.entity_id
_entity_poly.type
_entity_poly.pdbx_seq_one_letter_code
_entity_poly.pdbx_strand_id
1 'polypeptide(L)'
;MLWTNTLIESNSDQAFSIKETGDGYILIGTTTSLGMGDKDIWLNKLDESGNVVWQKTYGGEALEYGFDVVPVSDGYVFTGSTSSYGTMFYDLWVIKVDLNGENVWNQIYGGTMIDIGRSIIKNASGGFTILGQTSSYGAGEYDFWIIKTDKNGIVPSNEP
;
A
#
# COMPACT_ATOMS: atom_id res chain seq x y z
N MET A 1 -22.49 -16.40 6.26
CA MET A 1 -23.48 -15.97 5.25
C MET A 1 -22.76 -15.85 3.92
N LEU A 2 -23.42 -16.08 2.77
CA LEU A 2 -22.83 -15.84 1.45
C LEU A 2 -23.41 -14.55 0.89
N TRP A 3 -22.56 -13.68 0.35
CA TRP A 3 -22.95 -12.38 -0.20
C TRP A 3 -22.11 -12.03 -1.43
N THR A 4 -22.60 -11.09 -2.23
CA THR A 4 -21.85 -10.45 -3.31
C THR A 4 -22.05 -8.94 -3.19
N ASN A 5 -20.99 -8.15 -3.34
CA ASN A 5 -21.09 -6.70 -3.31
C ASN A 5 -20.11 -6.08 -4.32
N THR A 6 -20.42 -4.87 -4.77
CA THR A 6 -19.55 -4.07 -5.65
C THR A 6 -19.32 -2.72 -4.99
N LEU A 7 -18.06 -2.30 -4.92
CA LEU A 7 -17.72 -0.92 -4.58
C LEU A 7 -17.68 -0.15 -5.91
N ILE A 8 -18.60 0.80 -6.07
CA ILE A 8 -18.79 1.53 -7.33
C ILE A 8 -18.56 3.01 -7.08
N GLU A 9 -17.62 3.57 -7.83
CA GLU A 9 -17.48 5.01 -8.03
C GLU A 9 -17.58 5.35 -9.52
N SER A 10 -17.55 6.64 -9.87
CA SER A 10 -17.92 7.14 -11.20
C SER A 10 -16.97 6.79 -12.36
N ASN A 11 -15.75 6.32 -12.08
CA ASN A 11 -14.69 6.03 -13.06
C ASN A 11 -14.09 4.61 -12.84
N SER A 12 -12.81 4.42 -13.21
CA SER A 12 -12.15 3.11 -13.21
C SER A 12 -11.46 2.82 -11.89
N ASP A 13 -11.82 1.68 -11.28
CA ASP A 13 -11.21 1.19 -10.05
C ASP A 13 -10.64 -0.22 -10.24
N GLN A 14 -9.51 -0.50 -9.60
CA GLN A 14 -8.85 -1.80 -9.65
C GLN A 14 -8.50 -2.24 -8.23
N ALA A 15 -8.93 -3.44 -7.83
CA ALA A 15 -8.53 -4.05 -6.56
C ALA A 15 -7.39 -5.06 -6.78
N PHE A 16 -6.43 -5.10 -5.84
CA PHE A 16 -5.24 -5.96 -5.95
C PHE A 16 -5.09 -6.94 -4.79
N SER A 17 -5.52 -6.59 -3.58
CA SER A 17 -5.42 -7.48 -2.42
C SER A 17 -6.59 -7.30 -1.44
N ILE A 18 -6.93 -8.38 -0.75
CA ILE A 18 -7.90 -8.44 0.34
C ILE A 18 -7.32 -9.28 1.48
N LYS A 19 -7.55 -8.86 2.73
CA LYS A 19 -7.27 -9.67 3.92
C LYS A 19 -8.48 -9.71 4.85
N GLU A 20 -8.68 -10.87 5.47
CA GLU A 20 -9.62 -11.01 6.59
C GLU A 20 -9.08 -10.28 7.82
N THR A 21 -10.00 -9.73 8.59
CA THR A 21 -9.80 -9.02 9.86
C THR A 21 -10.75 -9.62 10.89
N GLY A 22 -10.55 -9.34 12.17
CA GLY A 22 -11.41 -9.92 13.23
C GLY A 22 -12.88 -9.50 13.16
N ASP A 23 -13.21 -8.47 12.37
CA ASP A 23 -14.53 -7.85 12.24
C ASP A 23 -14.94 -7.62 10.77
N GLY A 24 -14.36 -8.37 9.82
CA GLY A 24 -14.67 -8.26 8.39
C GLY A 24 -13.43 -8.31 7.51
N TYR A 25 -13.29 -7.37 6.57
CA TYR A 25 -12.24 -7.43 5.55
C TYR A 25 -11.60 -6.07 5.28
N ILE A 26 -10.32 -6.06 4.90
CA ILE A 26 -9.61 -4.89 4.39
C ILE A 26 -9.19 -5.14 2.94
N LEU A 27 -9.52 -4.21 2.04
CA LEU A 27 -9.21 -4.31 0.62
C LEU A 27 -8.37 -3.11 0.20
N ILE A 28 -7.44 -3.34 -0.72
CA ILE A 28 -6.62 -2.29 -1.32
C ILE A 28 -6.66 -2.34 -2.84
N GLY A 29 -6.65 -1.16 -3.44
CA GLY A 29 -6.70 -0.96 -4.87
C GLY A 29 -6.17 0.41 -5.30
N THR A 30 -6.50 0.77 -6.53
CA THR A 30 -6.30 2.08 -7.12
C THR A 30 -7.61 2.60 -7.68
N THR A 31 -7.88 3.88 -7.50
CA THR A 31 -9.06 4.58 -8.05
C THR A 31 -8.64 5.76 -8.91
N THR A 32 -9.37 6.03 -10.00
CA THR A 32 -9.29 7.29 -10.76
C THR A 32 -10.50 8.19 -10.48
N SER A 33 -11.31 7.87 -9.47
CA SER A 33 -12.59 8.53 -9.16
C SER A 33 -12.54 9.44 -7.96
N LEU A 34 -11.65 9.15 -7.02
CA LEU A 34 -11.55 9.76 -5.71
C LEU A 34 -10.11 10.16 -5.44
N GLY A 35 -9.92 11.11 -4.53
CA GLY A 35 -8.62 11.52 -4.04
C GLY A 35 -8.04 12.73 -4.79
N MET A 36 -6.71 12.83 -4.81
CA MET A 36 -5.97 13.93 -5.41
C MET A 36 -5.23 13.42 -6.65
N GLY A 37 -5.22 14.22 -7.72
CA GLY A 37 -4.51 13.84 -8.94
C GLY A 37 -5.25 12.80 -9.80
N ASP A 38 -4.47 12.02 -10.54
CA ASP A 38 -4.98 11.13 -11.59
C ASP A 38 -5.34 9.74 -11.07
N LYS A 39 -4.58 9.24 -10.08
CA LYS A 39 -4.79 7.94 -9.43
C LYS A 39 -4.35 7.96 -7.98
N ASP A 40 -5.20 7.46 -7.09
CA ASP A 40 -4.89 7.29 -5.67
C ASP A 40 -4.97 5.83 -5.23
N ILE A 41 -4.24 5.49 -4.17
CA ILE A 41 -4.48 4.23 -3.43
C ILE A 41 -5.85 4.30 -2.80
N TRP A 42 -6.67 3.27 -2.98
CA TRP A 42 -7.98 3.16 -2.36
C TRP A 42 -8.02 2.01 -1.34
N LEU A 43 -8.15 2.35 -0.06
CA LEU A 43 -8.25 1.39 1.04
C LEU A 43 -9.69 1.34 1.56
N ASN A 44 -10.24 0.13 1.69
CA ASN A 44 -11.65 -0.09 1.98
C ASN A 44 -11.80 -1.10 3.12
N LYS A 45 -12.45 -0.70 4.22
CA LYS A 45 -12.84 -1.61 5.31
C LYS A 45 -14.28 -2.03 5.13
N LEU A 46 -14.50 -3.35 5.15
CA LEU A 46 -15.82 -3.96 5.14
C LEU A 46 -16.08 -4.69 6.46
N ASP A 47 -17.35 -4.81 6.82
CA ASP A 47 -17.82 -5.71 7.87
C ASP A 47 -17.91 -7.17 7.38
N GLU A 48 -18.26 -8.10 8.26
CA GLU A 48 -18.43 -9.53 7.92
C GLU A 48 -19.52 -9.81 6.87
N SER A 49 -20.49 -8.88 6.75
CA SER A 49 -21.59 -8.95 5.80
C SER A 49 -21.25 -8.29 4.46
N GLY A 50 -20.02 -7.77 4.30
CA GLY A 50 -19.56 -7.10 3.10
C GLY A 50 -20.05 -5.66 2.96
N ASN A 51 -20.60 -5.06 4.03
CA ASN A 51 -20.97 -3.64 4.03
C ASN A 51 -19.73 -2.77 4.26
N VAL A 52 -19.70 -1.61 3.62
CA VAL A 52 -18.63 -0.63 3.82
C VAL A 52 -18.71 -0.05 5.24
N VAL A 53 -17.62 -0.18 5.99
CA VAL A 53 -17.42 0.51 7.27
C VAL A 53 -16.79 1.87 7.02
N TRP A 54 -15.72 1.91 6.22
CA TRP A 54 -15.10 3.16 5.75
C TRP A 54 -14.28 2.93 4.48
N GLN A 55 -14.00 4.02 3.77
CA GLN A 55 -13.16 4.05 2.57
C GLN A 55 -12.26 5.29 2.65
N LYS A 56 -10.99 5.15 2.27
CA LYS A 56 -9.98 6.21 2.33
C LYS A 56 -9.08 6.16 1.10
N THR A 57 -8.71 7.33 0.60
CA THR A 57 -7.72 7.47 -0.47
C THR A 57 -6.38 7.97 0.07
N TYR A 58 -5.29 7.54 -0.54
CA TYR A 58 -3.93 7.99 -0.21
C TYR A 58 -3.17 8.26 -1.51
N GLY A 59 -2.79 9.51 -1.70
CA GLY A 59 -2.08 9.98 -2.88
C GLY A 59 -1.87 11.49 -2.85
N GLY A 60 -1.18 11.99 -3.87
CA GLY A 60 -0.78 13.38 -4.02
C GLY A 60 -1.31 13.98 -5.32
N GLU A 61 -0.53 14.82 -6.00
CA GLU A 61 -1.00 15.44 -7.25
C GLU A 61 -0.85 14.54 -8.50
N ALA A 62 -0.21 13.38 -8.36
CA ALA A 62 0.19 12.51 -9.47
C ALA A 62 -0.46 11.10 -9.39
N LEU A 63 0.34 10.04 -9.51
CA LEU A 63 -0.12 8.66 -9.69
C LEU A 63 0.33 7.78 -8.54
N GLU A 64 -0.63 7.16 -7.87
CA GLU A 64 -0.40 6.20 -6.80
C GLU A 64 -1.09 4.86 -7.06
N TYR A 65 -0.38 3.78 -6.70
CA TYR A 65 -0.87 2.41 -6.87
C TYR A 65 -0.72 1.62 -5.58
N GLY A 66 -1.79 0.95 -5.14
CA GLY A 66 -1.80 0.15 -3.92
C GLY A 66 -1.88 -1.33 -4.25
N PHE A 67 -0.93 -2.14 -3.77
CA PHE A 67 -0.80 -3.52 -4.25
C PHE A 67 -1.10 -4.58 -3.18
N ASP A 68 -0.67 -4.37 -1.93
CA ASP A 68 -0.91 -5.34 -0.86
C ASP A 68 -1.04 -4.66 0.49
N VAL A 69 -1.80 -5.29 1.39
CA VAL A 69 -2.11 -4.78 2.73
C VAL A 69 -2.01 -5.92 3.74
N VAL A 70 -1.57 -5.62 4.95
CA VAL A 70 -1.54 -6.56 6.08
C VAL A 70 -2.17 -5.92 7.33
N PRO A 71 -3.14 -6.60 7.98
CA PRO A 71 -3.65 -6.15 9.27
C PRO A 71 -2.62 -6.35 10.40
N VAL A 72 -2.51 -5.33 11.24
CA VAL A 72 -1.72 -5.30 12.47
C VAL A 72 -2.66 -5.05 13.67
N SER A 73 -2.15 -5.17 14.89
CA SER A 73 -2.99 -5.10 16.10
C SER A 73 -3.72 -3.77 16.29
N ASP A 74 -3.16 -2.69 15.76
CA ASP A 74 -3.60 -1.31 15.96
C ASP A 74 -3.93 -0.60 14.63
N GLY A 75 -4.16 -1.36 13.55
CA GLY A 75 -4.50 -0.80 12.24
C GLY A 75 -4.01 -1.66 11.07
N TYR A 76 -3.54 -1.00 10.02
CA TYR A 76 -3.18 -1.65 8.76
C TYR A 76 -1.88 -1.08 8.23
N VAL A 77 -1.07 -1.93 7.58
CA VAL A 77 0.12 -1.50 6.85
C VAL A 77 0.03 -1.99 5.42
N PHE A 78 0.27 -1.13 4.45
CA PHE A 78 0.16 -1.47 3.05
C PHE A 78 1.32 -0.92 2.24
N THR A 79 1.55 -1.54 1.08
CA THR A 79 2.60 -1.14 0.15
C THR A 79 2.05 -0.86 -1.24
N GLY A 80 2.76 0.01 -1.93
CA GLY A 80 2.37 0.56 -3.21
C GLY A 80 3.55 1.21 -3.94
N SER A 81 3.21 2.04 -4.91
CA SER A 81 4.13 3.00 -5.52
C SER A 81 3.49 4.36 -5.61
N THR A 82 4.30 5.41 -5.53
CA THR A 82 3.85 6.82 -5.67
C THR A 82 4.78 7.55 -6.62
N SER A 83 4.23 8.38 -7.50
CA SER A 83 4.99 9.37 -8.27
C SER A 83 4.75 10.81 -7.79
N SER A 84 3.97 10.98 -6.73
CA SER A 84 3.75 12.27 -6.06
C SER A 84 4.81 12.57 -5.01
N TYR A 85 5.38 11.53 -4.42
CA TYR A 85 6.34 11.64 -3.33
C TYR A 85 7.62 10.86 -3.66
N GLY A 86 8.76 11.34 -3.17
CA GLY A 86 10.05 10.74 -3.47
C GLY A 86 10.81 11.50 -4.55
N THR A 87 11.37 10.79 -5.53
CA THR A 87 12.23 11.34 -6.57
C THR A 87 11.47 11.60 -7.88
N MET A 88 12.13 11.47 -9.03
CA MET A 88 11.61 11.84 -10.35
C MET A 88 10.55 10.87 -10.90
N PHE A 89 10.62 9.59 -10.52
CA PHE A 89 9.71 8.54 -11.00
C PHE A 89 8.94 7.91 -9.84
N TYR A 90 8.36 6.72 -10.05
CA TYR A 90 7.67 6.00 -9.00
C TYR A 90 8.66 5.51 -7.95
N ASP A 91 8.38 5.77 -6.68
CA ASP A 91 9.07 5.15 -5.56
C ASP A 91 8.15 4.18 -4.81
N LEU A 92 8.76 3.17 -4.16
CA LEU A 92 8.05 2.22 -3.32
C LEU A 92 7.53 2.96 -2.09
N TRP A 93 6.22 2.89 -1.86
CA TRP A 93 5.57 3.55 -0.72
C TRP A 93 5.04 2.51 0.26
N VAL A 94 5.29 2.71 1.55
CA VAL A 94 4.68 1.93 2.63
C VAL A 94 3.99 2.87 3.58
N ILE A 95 2.73 2.59 3.88
CA ILE A 95 1.91 3.42 4.77
C ILE A 95 1.37 2.55 5.90
N LYS A 96 1.47 3.06 7.13
CA LYS A 96 0.69 2.59 8.27
C LYS A 96 -0.45 3.54 8.56
N VAL A 97 -1.61 2.97 8.78
CA VAL A 97 -2.82 3.66 9.25
C VAL A 97 -3.34 3.02 10.52
N ASP A 98 -4.19 3.75 11.25
CA ASP A 98 -4.91 3.24 12.41
C ASP A 98 -6.15 2.42 11.99
N LEU A 99 -6.96 1.98 12.96
CA LEU A 99 -8.18 1.20 12.70
C LEU A 99 -9.28 1.98 11.96
N ASN A 100 -9.21 3.31 11.97
CA ASN A 100 -10.14 4.21 11.27
C ASN A 100 -9.62 4.63 9.88
N GLY A 101 -8.43 4.15 9.49
CA GLY A 101 -7.78 4.54 8.24
C GLY A 101 -7.13 5.93 8.31
N GLU A 102 -6.80 6.43 9.49
CA GLU A 102 -6.04 7.68 9.62
C GLU A 102 -4.53 7.40 9.56
N ASN A 103 -3.77 8.26 8.88
CA ASN A 103 -2.33 8.08 8.69
C ASN A 103 -1.58 8.11 10.04
N VAL A 104 -0.75 7.10 10.29
CA VAL A 104 0.14 7.02 11.46
C VAL A 104 1.57 7.34 11.06
N TRP A 105 2.07 6.67 10.03
CA TRP A 105 3.35 6.97 9.40
C TRP A 105 3.36 6.48 7.96
N ASN A 106 4.28 7.00 7.16
CA ASN A 106 4.59 6.46 5.84
C ASN A 106 6.10 6.55 5.58
N GLN A 107 6.60 5.66 4.74
CA GLN A 107 8.00 5.56 4.33
C GLN A 107 8.08 5.38 2.83
N ILE A 108 9.04 6.06 2.21
CA ILE A 108 9.32 5.98 0.78
C ILE A 108 10.70 5.35 0.64
N TYR A 109 10.79 4.36 -0.23
CA TYR A 109 12.04 3.67 -0.53
C TYR A 109 12.22 3.64 -2.05
N GLY A 110 13.41 4.02 -2.49
CA GLY A 110 13.76 4.02 -3.90
C GLY A 110 14.94 4.95 -4.18
N GLY A 111 15.35 4.97 -5.44
CA GLY A 111 16.41 5.81 -5.96
C GLY A 111 15.89 6.79 -7.00
N THR A 112 16.69 7.12 -8.00
CA THR A 112 16.32 8.10 -9.03
C THR A 112 15.47 7.51 -10.17
N MET A 113 15.22 6.20 -10.16
CA MET A 113 14.47 5.48 -11.19
C MET A 113 13.17 4.92 -10.61
N ILE A 114 12.55 3.93 -11.27
CA ILE A 114 11.28 3.33 -10.86
C ILE A 114 11.52 2.25 -9.80
N ASP A 115 10.81 2.36 -8.69
CA ASP A 115 10.76 1.42 -7.57
C ASP A 115 9.30 1.13 -7.17
N ILE A 116 8.93 -0.14 -7.04
CA ILE A 116 7.53 -0.56 -6.87
C ILE A 116 7.41 -1.60 -5.75
N GLY A 117 6.57 -1.32 -4.75
CA GLY A 117 6.19 -2.31 -3.74
C GLY A 117 5.11 -3.25 -4.27
N ARG A 118 5.29 -4.56 -4.12
CA ARG A 118 4.36 -5.56 -4.68
C ARG A 118 3.63 -6.37 -3.61
N SER A 119 4.33 -6.74 -2.54
CA SER A 119 3.74 -7.49 -1.43
C SER A 119 4.36 -7.12 -0.10
N ILE A 120 3.59 -7.25 0.98
CA ILE A 120 4.04 -6.94 2.33
C ILE A 120 3.56 -8.00 3.32
N ILE A 121 4.45 -8.45 4.20
CA ILE A 121 4.15 -9.35 5.31
C ILE A 121 4.70 -8.82 6.63
N LYS A 122 4.09 -9.24 7.74
CA LYS A 122 4.70 -9.08 9.07
C LYS A 122 5.91 -10.00 9.18
N ASN A 123 7.02 -9.49 9.71
CA ASN A 123 8.20 -10.28 9.99
C ASN A 123 8.25 -10.72 11.46
N ALA A 124 9.04 -11.75 11.77
CA ALA A 124 9.13 -12.32 13.12
C ALA A 124 9.74 -11.36 14.17
N SER A 125 10.37 -10.27 13.73
CA SER A 125 10.97 -9.24 14.59
C SER A 125 9.98 -8.12 14.94
N GLY A 126 8.72 -8.23 14.52
CA GLY A 126 7.66 -7.25 14.79
C GLY A 126 7.61 -6.08 13.79
N GLY A 127 8.43 -6.11 12.73
CA GLY A 127 8.38 -5.18 11.62
C GLY A 127 7.76 -5.79 10.36
N PHE A 128 8.20 -5.34 9.19
CA PHE A 128 7.66 -5.79 7.90
C PHE A 128 8.74 -6.34 6.97
N THR A 129 8.34 -7.21 6.06
CA THR A 129 9.15 -7.61 4.90
C THR A 129 8.35 -7.29 3.66
N ILE A 130 8.95 -6.50 2.77
CA ILE A 130 8.34 -6.02 1.54
C ILE A 130 9.08 -6.65 0.37
N LEU A 131 8.33 -7.23 -0.56
CA LEU A 131 8.82 -7.63 -1.86
C LEU A 131 8.45 -6.53 -2.87
N GLY A 132 9.44 -6.09 -3.63
CA GLY A 132 9.30 -5.08 -4.66
C GLY A 132 10.14 -5.35 -5.89
N GLN A 133 10.10 -4.39 -6.80
CA GLN A 133 10.93 -4.32 -8.00
C GLN A 133 11.66 -2.98 -7.99
N THR A 134 12.92 -2.97 -8.41
CA THR A 134 13.73 -1.76 -8.49
C THR A 134 14.41 -1.66 -9.84
N SER A 135 14.44 -0.46 -10.40
CA SER A 135 15.31 -0.08 -11.52
C SER A 135 16.40 0.91 -11.09
N SER A 136 16.42 1.25 -9.79
CA SER A 136 17.38 2.14 -9.16
C SER A 136 18.62 1.39 -8.66
N TYR A 137 18.47 0.13 -8.28
CA TYR A 137 19.53 -0.71 -7.73
C TYR A 137 19.68 -1.99 -8.55
N GLY A 138 20.89 -2.57 -8.55
CA GLY A 138 21.15 -3.83 -9.27
C GLY A 138 21.70 -3.63 -10.68
N ALA A 139 21.37 -4.55 -11.59
CA ALA A 139 21.91 -4.61 -12.94
C ALA A 139 20.82 -4.93 -13.96
N GLY A 140 20.63 -4.05 -14.95
CA GLY A 140 19.61 -4.20 -15.98
C GLY A 140 18.47 -3.20 -15.79
N GLU A 141 17.26 -3.56 -16.23
CA GLU A 141 16.09 -2.67 -16.13
C GLU A 141 15.34 -2.85 -14.81
N TYR A 142 14.93 -4.06 -14.44
CA TYR A 142 14.22 -4.32 -13.19
C TYR A 142 14.81 -5.53 -12.46
N ASP A 143 15.14 -5.34 -11.20
CA ASP A 143 15.60 -6.37 -10.27
C ASP A 143 14.58 -6.60 -9.15
N PHE A 144 14.64 -7.80 -8.54
CA PHE A 144 13.90 -8.06 -7.31
C PHE A 144 14.52 -7.30 -6.16
N TRP A 145 13.68 -6.59 -5.41
CA TRP A 145 14.09 -5.89 -4.21
C TRP A 145 13.34 -6.42 -3.00
N ILE A 146 14.05 -6.74 -1.93
CA ILE A 146 13.47 -7.22 -0.68
C ILE A 146 13.92 -6.28 0.43
N ILE A 147 12.95 -5.65 1.08
CA ILE A 147 13.19 -4.70 2.18
C ILE A 147 12.71 -5.34 3.47
N LYS A 148 13.54 -5.33 4.52
CA LYS A 148 13.14 -5.74 5.86
C LYS A 148 13.23 -4.54 6.80
N THR A 149 12.11 -4.21 7.45
CA THR A 149 11.98 -3.04 8.30
C THR A 149 11.71 -3.41 9.75
N ASP A 150 11.88 -2.45 10.64
CA ASP A 150 11.31 -2.48 11.98
C ASP A 150 9.80 -2.15 11.97
N LYS A 151 9.18 -2.05 13.15
CA LYS A 151 7.74 -1.76 13.30
C LYS A 151 7.31 -0.37 12.81
N ASN A 152 8.25 0.54 12.62
CA ASN A 152 8.04 1.91 12.16
C ASN A 152 8.40 2.10 10.68
N GLY A 153 8.73 1.00 9.98
CA GLY A 153 9.19 1.05 8.60
C GLY A 153 10.66 1.50 8.47
N ILE A 154 11.45 1.51 9.53
CA ILE A 154 12.85 1.94 9.43
C ILE A 154 13.72 0.75 8.99
N VAL A 155 14.58 1.00 8.00
CA VAL A 155 15.64 0.08 7.57
C VAL A 155 16.96 0.40 8.28
N PRO A 156 17.82 -0.60 8.54
CA PRO A 156 19.16 -0.35 9.07
C PRO A 156 19.97 0.55 8.13
N SER A 157 20.88 1.36 8.66
CA SER A 157 21.69 2.37 7.93
C SER A 157 22.66 1.84 6.86
N ASN A 158 22.58 0.54 6.54
CA ASN A 158 23.48 -0.14 5.60
C ASN A 158 22.73 -0.62 4.36
N GLU A 159 21.67 0.08 3.95
CA GLU A 159 21.16 -0.04 2.59
C GLU A 159 22.30 0.28 1.59
N PRO A 160 22.38 -0.44 0.46
CA PRO A 160 23.43 -0.25 -0.54
C PRO A 160 23.48 1.16 -1.14
#